data_AF-A0A9E4WME2-F1
#
_entry.id   AF-A0A9E4WME2-F1
#
_cell.length_a   1.000
_cell.length_b   1.000
_cell.length_c   1.000
_cell.angle_alpha   90.00
_cell.angle_beta   90.00
_cell.angle_gamma   90.00
#
_symmetry.space_group_name_H-M   'P 1'
#
loop_
_entity.id
_entity.type
_entity.pdbx_description
1 polymer ?
#
loop_
_entity_poly.entity_id
_entity_poly.type
_entity_poly.pdbx_seq_one_letter_code
_entity_poly.pdbx_strand_id
1 'polypeptide(L)'
;SAVPPIIVIQGDHGPEEGSSADRMSILNAIYLGGSEPKESYPTITPVNTFRMLLGSRFAASLPLLEDASYFSIYDDPFEYSEVTNECPR
;
A
#
# COMPACT_ATOMS: atom_id res chain seq x y z
N SER A 1 0.61 -20.90 -18.24
CA SER A 1 1.99 -20.42 -17.97
C SER A 1 2.64 -21.36 -16.97
N ALA A 2 3.93 -21.65 -17.10
CA ALA A 2 4.69 -22.44 -16.11
C ALA A 2 5.22 -21.60 -14.94
N VAL A 3 5.24 -20.27 -15.08
CA VAL A 3 5.65 -19.33 -14.02
C VAL A 3 4.39 -18.87 -13.28
N PRO A 4 4.28 -19.10 -11.96
CA PRO A 4 3.18 -18.59 -11.16
C PRO A 4 3.09 -17.06 -11.24
N PRO A 5 1.89 -16.48 -11.37
CA PRO A 5 1.74 -15.03 -11.49
C PRO A 5 1.94 -14.32 -10.15
N ILE A 6 2.32 -13.05 -10.24
CA ILE A 6 2.12 -12.08 -9.17
C ILE A 6 0.77 -11.41 -9.44
N ILE A 7 -0.10 -11.35 -8.43
CA ILE A 7 -1.42 -10.71 -8.53
C ILE A 7 -1.50 -9.67 -7.42
N VAL A 8 -1.83 -8.43 -7.80
CA VAL A 8 -2.09 -7.33 -6.88
C VAL A 8 -3.51 -6.87 -7.10
N ILE A 9 -4.31 -6.85 -6.04
CA ILE A 9 -5.65 -6.24 -6.03
C ILE A 9 -5.58 -5.11 -5.02
N GLN A 10 -5.65 -3.87 -5.53
CA GLN A 10 -5.50 -2.66 -4.72
C GLN A 10 -6.65 -1.70 -5.03
N GLY A 11 -7.33 -1.23 -4.00
CA GLY A 11 -8.25 -0.09 -4.12
C GLY A 11 -7.48 1.19 -4.41
N ASP A 12 -8.10 2.11 -5.15
CA ASP A 12 -7.55 3.46 -5.36
C ASP A 12 -7.79 4.33 -4.13
N HIS A 13 -8.96 4.23 -3.51
CA HIS A 13 -9.30 4.83 -2.24
C HIS A 13 -10.43 4.07 -1.52
N GLY A 14 -10.62 4.37 -0.22
CA GLY A 14 -11.76 3.91 0.56
C GLY A 14 -13.03 4.73 0.27
N PRO A 15 -14.09 4.59 1.07
CA PRO A 15 -15.34 5.32 0.87
C PRO A 15 -15.14 6.84 0.80
N GLU A 16 -15.91 7.50 -0.07
CA GLU A 16 -15.92 8.97 -0.19
C GLU A 16 -16.56 9.62 1.04
N GLU A 17 -17.68 9.04 1.49
CA GLU A 17 -18.40 9.43 2.69
C GLU A 17 -17.73 8.75 3.89
N GLY A 18 -17.20 9.54 4.82
CA GLY A 18 -16.57 9.02 6.03
C GLY A 18 -15.46 9.91 6.58
N SER A 19 -14.68 9.35 7.50
CA SER A 19 -13.47 9.96 8.03
C SER A 19 -12.30 9.85 7.04
N SER A 20 -11.23 10.60 7.28
CA SER A 20 -9.98 10.42 6.54
C SER A 20 -9.40 9.01 6.70
N ALA A 21 -9.63 8.36 7.84
CA ALA A 21 -9.26 6.96 8.07
C ALA A 21 -10.07 6.00 7.17
N ASP A 22 -11.37 6.23 7.01
CA ASP A 22 -12.21 5.45 6.09
C ASP A 22 -11.70 5.60 4.65
N ARG A 23 -11.35 6.82 4.24
CA ARG A 23 -10.81 7.11 2.91
C ARG A 23 -9.47 6.39 2.64
N MET A 24 -8.65 6.15 3.67
CA MET A 24 -7.38 5.42 3.56
C MET A 24 -7.54 3.90 3.66
N SER A 25 -8.70 3.41 4.11
CA SER A 25 -8.98 1.99 4.34
C SER A 25 -9.33 1.26 3.04
N ILE A 26 -8.29 0.88 2.28
CA ILE A 26 -8.43 0.15 1.01
C ILE A 26 -8.24 -1.36 1.15
N LEU A 27 -8.77 -2.12 0.20
CA LEU A 27 -8.31 -3.48 -0.05
C LEU A 27 -6.89 -3.42 -0.64
N ASN A 28 -5.93 -4.10 -0.02
CA ASN A 28 -4.59 -4.33 -0.56
C ASN A 28 -4.22 -5.81 -0.40
N ALA A 29 -4.47 -6.61 -1.43
CA ALA A 29 -4.22 -8.05 -1.44
C ALA A 29 -3.13 -8.40 -2.45
N ILE A 30 -2.11 -9.13 -2.00
CA ILE A 30 -0.91 -9.44 -2.78
C ILE A 30 -0.70 -10.95 -2.79
N TYR A 31 -0.74 -11.55 -3.97
CA TYR A 31 -0.35 -12.95 -4.19
C TYR A 31 0.94 -13.01 -4.99
N LEU A 32 1.87 -13.85 -4.54
CA LEU A 32 3.26 -13.86 -5.02
C LEU A 32 3.68 -15.20 -5.59
N GLY A 33 2.73 -15.88 -6.22
CA GLY A 33 3.03 -17.16 -6.87
C GLY A 33 3.42 -18.27 -5.91
N GLY A 34 2.97 -18.21 -4.65
CA GLY A 34 3.28 -19.21 -3.61
C GLY A 34 4.58 -18.97 -2.83
N SER A 35 5.18 -17.77 -2.94
CA SER A 35 6.36 -17.38 -2.15
C SER A 35 6.10 -16.08 -1.40
N GLU A 36 6.21 -16.08 -0.08
CA GLU A 36 6.15 -14.84 0.70
C GLU A 36 7.51 -14.12 0.65
N PRO A 37 7.58 -12.80 0.40
CA PRO A 37 8.81 -12.03 0.51
C PRO A 37 9.17 -11.94 1.99
N LYS A 38 10.45 -11.93 2.31
CA LYS A 38 10.90 -11.63 3.68
C LYS A 38 10.42 -10.26 4.19
N GLU A 39 10.07 -9.37 3.27
CA GLU A 39 9.67 -7.99 3.53
C GLU A 39 8.16 -7.78 3.51
N SER A 40 7.32 -8.82 3.37
CA SER A 40 5.88 -8.63 3.53
C SER A 40 5.52 -8.55 5.01
N TYR A 41 4.75 -7.53 5.38
CA TYR A 41 4.21 -7.36 6.73
C TYR A 41 2.76 -6.86 6.65
N PRO A 42 1.88 -7.23 7.62
CA PRO A 42 0.45 -6.92 7.55
C PRO A 42 0.11 -5.43 7.50
N THR A 43 0.97 -4.57 8.03
CA THR A 43 0.76 -3.12 8.13
C THR A 43 1.36 -2.32 6.98
N ILE A 44 1.78 -2.97 5.89
CA ILE A 44 2.37 -2.31 4.70
C ILE A 44 1.41 -1.30 4.09
N THR A 45 1.92 -0.11 3.78
CA THR A 45 1.16 0.90 3.05
C THR A 45 1.31 0.75 1.53
N PRO A 46 0.32 1.21 0.73
CA PRO A 46 0.35 1.09 -0.73
C PRO A 46 1.58 1.71 -1.40
N VAL A 47 2.24 2.70 -0.76
CA VAL A 47 3.47 3.30 -1.25
C VAL A 47 4.61 2.29 -1.40
N ASN A 48 4.60 1.23 -0.58
CA ASN A 48 5.66 0.23 -0.51
C ASN A 48 5.35 -1.05 -1.30
N THR A 49 4.11 -1.26 -1.76
CA THR A 49 3.71 -2.46 -2.53
C THR A 49 4.65 -2.73 -3.71
N PHE A 50 4.80 -1.77 -4.63
CA PHE A 50 5.65 -1.97 -5.81
C PHE A 50 7.14 -1.86 -5.51
N ARG A 51 7.55 -1.12 -4.47
CA ARG A 51 8.95 -1.06 -4.04
C ARG A 51 9.43 -2.44 -3.59
N MET A 52 8.66 -3.07 -2.71
CA MET A 52 8.88 -4.43 -2.25
C MET A 52 8.86 -5.44 -3.42
N LEU A 53 7.85 -5.37 -4.30
CA LEU A 53 7.73 -6.29 -5.44
C LEU A 53 8.90 -6.17 -6.42
N LEU A 54 9.22 -4.95 -6.85
CA LEU A 54 10.26 -4.69 -7.83
C LEU A 54 11.66 -4.95 -7.26
N GLY A 55 11.87 -4.61 -5.99
CA GLY A 55 13.10 -4.94 -5.27
C GLY A 55 13.31 -6.45 -5.16
N SER A 56 12.30 -7.19 -4.68
CA SER A 56 12.43 -8.63 -4.41
C SER A 56 12.37 -9.54 -5.64
N ARG A 57 11.78 -9.09 -6.75
CA ARG A 57 11.59 -9.93 -7.97
C ARG A 57 12.39 -9.48 -9.17
N PHE A 58 12.79 -8.22 -9.22
CA PHE A 58 13.46 -7.64 -10.39
C PHE A 58 14.78 -6.93 -10.03
N ALA A 59 15.26 -7.09 -8.79
CA ALA A 59 16.49 -6.47 -8.28
C ALA A 59 16.52 -4.93 -8.47
N ALA A 60 15.35 -4.28 -8.45
CA ALA A 60 15.27 -2.84 -8.51
C ALA A 60 15.81 -2.21 -7.21
N SER A 61 16.57 -1.13 -7.33
CA SER A 61 17.05 -0.37 -6.16
C SER A 61 16.00 0.64 -5.74
N LEU A 62 14.97 0.17 -5.03
CA LEU A 62 13.87 0.97 -4.52
C LEU A 62 13.78 0.78 -3.00
N PRO A 63 14.41 1.65 -2.18
CA PRO A 63 14.28 1.56 -0.73
C PRO A 63 12.82 1.77 -0.31
N LEU A 64 12.41 1.08 0.76
CA LEU A 64 11.11 1.31 1.39
C LEU A 64 11.04 2.74 1.92
N LEU A 65 9.85 3.34 1.82
CA LEU A 65 9.53 4.62 2.43
C LEU A 65 8.83 4.38 3.77
N GLU A 66 8.67 5.46 4.54
CA GLU A 66 7.82 5.45 5.72
C GLU A 66 6.38 5.04 5.35
N ASP A 67 5.80 4.18 6.18
CA ASP A 67 4.39 3.79 6.09
C ASP A 67 3.49 4.91 6.61
N ALA A 68 3.40 5.99 5.83
CA ALA A 68 2.59 7.17 6.14
C ALA A 68 1.49 7.39 5.08
N SER A 69 0.33 7.82 5.55
CA SER A 69 -0.83 8.19 4.73
C SER A 69 -1.16 9.65 4.95
N TYR A 70 -1.41 10.39 3.87
CA TYR A 70 -1.74 11.81 3.91
C TYR A 70 -3.10 12.06 3.25
N PHE A 71 -3.90 12.90 3.88
CA PHE A 71 -5.22 13.29 3.41
C PHE A 71 -5.28 14.81 3.19
N SER A 72 -6.02 15.24 2.18
CA SER A 72 -6.43 16.62 1.94
C SER A 72 -7.88 16.64 1.49
N ILE A 73 -8.60 17.72 1.78
CA ILE A 73 -9.94 17.94 1.21
C ILE A 73 -9.80 18.50 -0.22
N TYR A 74 -10.87 18.40 -1.02
CA TYR A 74 -10.84 18.89 -2.40
C TYR A 74 -10.68 20.41 -2.51
N ASP A 75 -11.21 21.16 -1.55
CA ASP A 75 -11.12 22.63 -1.55
C ASP A 75 -9.67 23.12 -1.31
N ASP A 76 -8.87 22.33 -0.58
CA ASP A 76 -7.48 22.64 -0.22
C ASP A 76 -6.55 21.44 -0.55
N PRO A 77 -6.33 21.11 -1.85
CA PRO A 77 -5.72 19.85 -2.28
C PRO A 77 -4.21 19.72 -1.99
N PHE A 78 -3.59 20.77 -1.44
CA PHE A 78 -2.18 20.82 -1.07
C PHE A 78 -1.95 20.95 0.44
N GLU A 79 -3.02 21.11 1.23
CA GLU A 79 -2.95 21.15 2.69
C GLU A 79 -3.17 19.74 3.24
N TYR A 80 -2.05 19.06 3.52
CA TYR A 80 -2.06 17.66 3.93
C TYR A 80 -2.07 17.51 5.45
N SER A 81 -2.89 16.59 5.94
CA SER A 81 -2.83 16.06 7.31
C SER A 81 -2.48 14.58 7.27
N GLU A 82 -1.59 14.15 8.16
CA GLU A 82 -1.27 12.73 8.33
C GLU A 82 -2.48 11.97 8.89
N VAL A 83 -2.70 10.76 8.38
CA VAL A 83 -3.72 9.82 8.85
C VAL A 83 -3.00 8.62 9.46
N THR A 84 -3.11 8.47 10.78
CA THR A 84 -2.46 7.39 11.52
C THR A 84 -3.06 6.03 11.16
N ASN A 85 -2.21 5.05 10.89
CA ASN A 85 -2.64 3.66 10.76
C ASN A 85 -2.86 3.04 12.15
N GLU A 86 -4.09 2.65 12.46
CA GLU A 86 -4.46 2.01 13.74
C GLU A 86 -4.26 0.49 13.74
N CYS A 87 -3.88 -0.13 12.61
CA CYS A 87 -3.57 -1.55 12.58
C CYS A 87 -2.36 -1.85 13.49
N PRO A 88 -2.49 -2.78 14.45
CA PRO A 88 -1.37 -3.17 15.29
C PRO A 88 -0.26 -3.78 14.42
N ARG A 89 0.98 -3.34 14.67
CA ARG A 89 2.18 -3.89 14.03
C ARG A 89 2.55 -5.26 14.59
#